data_AF-A0A7X0NML3-F1
#
_entry.id   AF-A0A7X0NML3-F1
#
_cell.length_a   1.000
_cell.length_b   1.000
_cell.length_c   1.000
_cell.angle_alpha   90.00
_cell.angle_beta   90.00
_cell.angle_gamma   90.00
#
_symmetry.space_group_name_H-M   'P 1'
#
loop_
_entity.id
_entity.type
_entity.pdbx_description
1 polymer ?
#
loop_
_entity_poly.entity_id
_entity_poly.type
_entity_poly.pdbx_seq_one_letter_code
_entity_poly.pdbx_strand_id
1 'polypeptide(L)'
;MTARIERVVTEGVVDIDGTEHKVENNTWIVGDDDEVIVIDASRDADKILEQVGEREVLAVICTAGLPDHVGAAIEVASRDEAVVALHPKDKPLWRETWRETWPDIDMEDDGIFGVADVQLDVMETPGVSPGGVSLYCEALGAVFTGKALQADGPGKLGGEYPALADQLTSIGGRLFTLPGDTRVLAAHGDEVTIGDLEPHFDDWVSGSLTRVDTEAESDGPLTDGTRISGIKLGDD
;
A
#
# COMPACT_ATOMS: atom_id res chain seq x y z
N MET A 1 -7.02 -15.78 22.42
CA MET A 1 -5.60 -15.56 22.81
C MET A 1 -5.33 -14.06 22.66
N THR A 2 -4.11 -13.56 22.47
CA THR A 2 -3.92 -12.10 22.24
C THR A 2 -3.66 -11.86 20.77
N ALA A 3 -4.43 -10.94 20.17
CA ALA A 3 -4.25 -10.53 18.78
C ALA A 3 -2.83 -10.00 18.53
N ARG A 4 -2.31 -10.26 17.34
CA ARG A 4 -1.00 -9.84 16.86
C ARG A 4 -1.03 -9.51 15.38
N ILE A 5 0.02 -8.84 14.92
CA ILE A 5 0.23 -8.48 13.52
C ILE A 5 1.45 -9.23 13.01
N GLU A 6 1.29 -9.90 11.88
CA GLU A 6 2.36 -10.57 11.14
C GLU A 6 2.47 -9.98 9.72
N ARG A 7 3.69 -10.00 9.17
CA ARG A 7 3.99 -9.48 7.83
C ARG A 7 4.50 -10.60 6.93
N VAL A 8 3.91 -10.73 5.75
CA VAL A 8 4.43 -11.55 4.66
C VAL A 8 4.85 -10.61 3.53
N VAL A 9 6.12 -10.66 3.16
CA VAL A 9 6.62 -9.92 1.98
C VAL A 9 6.61 -10.85 0.79
N THR A 10 5.95 -10.47 -0.29
CA THR A 10 5.90 -11.24 -1.54
C THR A 10 6.53 -10.41 -2.66
N GLU A 11 7.16 -11.08 -3.61
CA GLU A 11 7.90 -10.42 -4.70
C GLU A 11 7.17 -10.65 -6.04
N GLY A 12 7.15 -9.63 -6.88
CA GLY A 12 6.68 -9.69 -8.25
C GLY A 12 7.58 -8.93 -9.20
N VAL A 13 7.24 -9.00 -10.49
CA VAL A 13 7.87 -8.20 -11.54
C VAL A 13 6.80 -7.36 -12.20
N VAL A 14 7.06 -6.07 -12.36
CA VAL A 14 6.25 -5.13 -13.13
C VAL A 14 7.08 -4.63 -14.30
N ASP A 15 6.54 -4.72 -15.51
CA ASP A 15 7.14 -4.11 -16.69
C ASP A 15 6.71 -2.64 -16.76
N ILE A 16 7.68 -1.73 -16.79
CA ILE A 16 7.47 -0.30 -17.02
C ILE A 16 8.32 0.07 -18.24
N ASP A 17 7.64 0.43 -19.34
CA ASP A 17 8.27 0.80 -20.61
C ASP A 17 9.29 -0.24 -21.14
N GLY A 18 9.00 -1.52 -20.97
CA GLY A 18 9.87 -2.62 -21.41
C GLY A 18 11.03 -2.92 -20.47
N THR A 19 11.03 -2.33 -19.27
CA THR A 19 12.00 -2.63 -18.20
C THR A 19 11.29 -3.36 -17.07
N GLU A 20 11.81 -4.55 -16.73
CA GLU A 20 11.33 -5.33 -15.59
C GLU A 20 11.84 -4.74 -14.27
N HIS A 21 10.91 -4.33 -13.41
CA HIS A 21 11.18 -3.88 -12.06
C HIS A 21 10.68 -4.91 -11.06
N LYS A 22 11.56 -5.34 -10.16
CA LYS A 22 11.13 -6.11 -8.99
C LYS A 22 10.36 -5.21 -8.04
N VAL A 23 9.21 -5.70 -7.59
CA VAL A 23 8.39 -5.03 -6.58
C VAL A 23 8.16 -5.99 -5.42
N GLU A 24 8.27 -5.46 -4.22
CA GLU A 24 7.92 -6.16 -2.98
C GLU A 24 6.58 -5.63 -2.49
N ASN A 25 5.70 -6.53 -2.06
CA ASN A 25 4.40 -6.20 -1.50
C ASN A 25 4.30 -6.78 -0.09
N ASN A 26 3.86 -5.95 0.86
CA ASN A 26 3.50 -6.38 2.19
C ASN A 26 2.06 -6.88 2.19
N THR A 27 1.85 -8.11 2.63
CA THR A 27 0.56 -8.64 3.08
C THR A 27 0.59 -8.71 4.59
N TRP A 28 -0.46 -8.20 5.23
CA TRP A 28 -0.56 -8.18 6.68
C TRP A 28 -1.57 -9.21 7.18
N ILE A 29 -1.28 -9.85 8.30
CA ILE A 29 -2.15 -10.84 8.93
C ILE A 29 -2.41 -10.37 10.35
N VAL A 30 -3.69 -10.19 10.69
CA VAL A 30 -4.14 -9.72 12.01
C VAL A 30 -5.02 -10.78 12.63
N GLY A 31 -4.69 -11.22 13.83
CA GLY A 31 -5.48 -12.22 14.55
C GLY A 31 -4.70 -12.90 15.65
N ASP A 32 -5.17 -14.06 16.12
CA ASP A 32 -4.49 -14.83 17.15
C ASP A 32 -4.05 -16.21 16.65
N ASP A 33 -4.07 -17.23 17.50
CA ASP A 33 -3.69 -18.60 17.15
C ASP A 33 -4.85 -19.42 16.56
N ASP A 34 -6.07 -18.89 16.56
CA ASP A 34 -7.27 -19.58 16.07
C ASP A 34 -7.76 -18.97 14.74
N GLU A 35 -7.87 -17.64 14.67
CA GLU A 35 -8.51 -16.92 13.56
C GLU A 35 -7.72 -15.69 13.11
N VAL A 36 -7.82 -15.35 11.82
CA VAL A 36 -7.13 -14.19 11.21
C VAL A 36 -7.96 -13.45 10.17
N ILE A 37 -7.66 -12.17 10.00
CA ILE A 37 -7.96 -11.37 8.82
C ILE A 37 -6.67 -11.15 8.04
N VAL A 38 -6.72 -11.34 6.73
CA VAL A 38 -5.61 -11.05 5.81
C VAL A 38 -5.88 -9.73 5.10
N ILE A 39 -4.92 -8.80 5.13
CA ILE A 39 -5.02 -7.48 4.51
C ILE A 39 -4.05 -7.43 3.33
N ASP A 40 -4.58 -7.08 2.15
CA ASP A 40 -3.86 -7.00 0.87
C ASP A 40 -3.12 -8.31 0.51
N ALA A 41 -3.88 -9.38 0.26
CA ALA A 41 -3.34 -10.63 -0.28
C ALA A 41 -2.80 -10.40 -1.72
N SER A 42 -1.52 -10.06 -1.78
CA SER A 42 -0.89 -9.40 -2.92
C SER A 42 -0.52 -10.37 -4.06
N ARG A 43 0.52 -11.18 -3.84
CA ARG A 43 1.10 -12.12 -4.80
C ARG A 43 1.54 -13.35 -4.00
N ASP A 44 1.43 -14.56 -4.53
CA ASP A 44 1.83 -15.80 -3.82
C ASP A 44 0.91 -16.19 -2.64
N ALA A 45 -0.25 -16.78 -2.98
CA ALA A 45 -1.19 -17.32 -2.01
C ALA A 45 -0.57 -18.40 -1.11
N ASP A 46 0.29 -19.26 -1.66
CA ASP A 46 0.89 -20.37 -0.91
C ASP A 46 1.76 -19.85 0.22
N LYS A 47 2.61 -18.84 -0.05
CA LYS A 47 3.44 -18.20 0.98
C LYS A 47 2.62 -17.48 2.05
N ILE A 48 1.53 -16.82 1.65
CA ILE A 48 0.61 -16.18 2.60
C ILE A 48 -0.04 -17.25 3.49
N LEU A 49 -0.55 -18.32 2.90
CA LEU A 49 -1.22 -19.40 3.61
C LEU A 49 -0.26 -20.23 4.48
N GLU A 50 1.02 -20.34 4.11
CA GLU A 50 2.06 -20.92 4.96
C GLU A 50 2.23 -20.10 6.25
N GLN A 51 2.26 -18.76 6.14
CA GLN A 51 2.30 -17.91 7.33
C GLN A 51 1.00 -18.03 8.14
N VAL A 52 -0.17 -18.06 7.50
CA VAL A 52 -1.46 -18.30 8.18
C VAL A 52 -1.45 -19.62 8.96
N GLY A 53 -0.80 -20.67 8.46
CA GLY A 53 -0.68 -21.93 9.20
C GLY A 53 -2.04 -22.62 9.34
N GLU A 54 -2.42 -23.05 10.55
CA GLU A 54 -3.69 -23.78 10.81
C GLU A 54 -4.88 -22.86 11.15
N ARG A 55 -4.65 -21.55 11.20
CA ARG A 55 -5.66 -20.55 11.58
C ARG A 55 -6.75 -20.41 10.51
N GLU A 56 -7.96 -20.12 10.95
CA GLU A 56 -9.11 -19.83 10.08
C GLU A 56 -9.00 -18.43 9.50
N VAL A 57 -9.08 -18.29 8.18
CA VAL A 57 -9.19 -17.00 7.51
C VAL A 57 -10.65 -16.55 7.54
N LEU A 58 -10.96 -15.52 8.34
CA LEU A 58 -12.32 -14.98 8.43
C LEU A 58 -12.67 -14.08 7.25
N ALA A 59 -11.70 -13.27 6.81
CA ALA A 59 -11.87 -12.33 5.72
C ALA A 59 -10.52 -12.00 5.06
N VAL A 60 -10.60 -11.66 3.78
CA VAL A 60 -9.53 -10.98 3.05
C VAL A 60 -9.99 -9.54 2.77
N ILE A 61 -9.31 -8.56 3.35
CA ILE A 61 -9.63 -7.14 3.16
C ILE A 61 -8.62 -6.53 2.18
N CYS A 62 -9.12 -5.95 1.10
CA CYS A 62 -8.30 -5.26 0.11
C CYS A 62 -8.40 -3.74 0.32
N THR A 63 -7.28 -3.09 0.62
CA THR A 63 -7.22 -1.63 0.82
C THR A 63 -7.40 -0.85 -0.50
N ALA A 64 -7.10 -1.48 -1.63
CA ALA A 64 -7.35 -0.97 -2.98
C ALA A 64 -7.63 -2.12 -3.95
N GLY A 65 -8.30 -1.81 -5.07
CA GLY A 65 -8.59 -2.76 -6.15
C GLY A 65 -7.42 -3.02 -7.10
N LEU A 66 -6.21 -2.56 -6.76
CA LEU A 66 -5.04 -2.64 -7.63
C LEU A 66 -4.47 -4.07 -7.68
N PRO A 67 -3.86 -4.49 -8.81
CA PRO A 67 -3.38 -5.87 -8.98
C PRO A 67 -2.41 -6.36 -7.89
N ASP A 68 -1.63 -5.45 -7.31
CA ASP A 68 -0.65 -5.76 -6.28
C ASP A 68 -1.22 -5.76 -4.85
N HIS A 69 -2.52 -5.48 -4.69
CA HIS A 69 -3.28 -5.63 -3.44
C HIS A 69 -4.21 -6.83 -3.46
N VAL A 70 -4.74 -7.17 -4.64
CA VAL A 70 -5.81 -8.18 -4.79
C VAL A 70 -5.35 -9.49 -5.43
N GLY A 71 -4.10 -9.56 -5.89
CA GLY A 71 -3.64 -10.60 -6.82
C GLY A 71 -3.72 -12.03 -6.32
N ALA A 72 -3.76 -12.27 -5.00
CA ALA A 72 -3.96 -13.58 -4.38
C ALA A 72 -5.24 -13.65 -3.51
N ALA A 73 -6.10 -12.62 -3.58
CA ALA A 73 -7.22 -12.47 -2.66
C ALA A 73 -8.24 -13.61 -2.76
N ILE A 74 -8.56 -14.06 -3.98
CA ILE A 74 -9.52 -15.15 -4.18
C ILE A 74 -8.94 -16.48 -3.70
N GLU A 75 -7.68 -16.78 -4.01
CA GLU A 75 -7.04 -18.03 -3.59
C GLU A 75 -6.92 -18.13 -2.07
N VAL A 76 -6.50 -17.04 -1.41
CA VAL A 76 -6.39 -17.00 0.05
C VAL A 76 -7.76 -17.14 0.69
N ALA A 77 -8.78 -16.42 0.20
CA ALA A 77 -10.14 -16.51 0.72
C ALA A 77 -10.77 -17.89 0.52
N SER A 78 -10.50 -18.54 -0.62
CA SER A 78 -11.08 -19.84 -0.98
C SER A 78 -10.69 -20.98 -0.04
N ARG A 79 -9.62 -20.82 0.75
CA ARG A 79 -9.18 -21.83 1.71
C ARG A 79 -10.27 -22.14 2.75
N ASP A 80 -10.88 -21.11 3.30
CA ASP A 80 -11.85 -21.20 4.40
C ASP A 80 -13.23 -20.64 4.01
N GLU A 81 -13.49 -20.50 2.70
CA GLU A 81 -14.70 -19.84 2.17
C GLU A 81 -14.91 -18.42 2.76
N ALA A 82 -13.80 -17.74 3.02
CA ALA A 82 -13.76 -16.42 3.61
C ALA A 82 -14.36 -15.37 2.66
N VAL A 83 -14.90 -14.30 3.24
CA VAL A 83 -15.39 -13.16 2.47
C VAL A 83 -14.24 -12.27 2.01
N VAL A 84 -14.37 -11.71 0.80
CA VAL A 84 -13.48 -10.66 0.31
C VAL A 84 -14.16 -9.30 0.42
N ALA A 85 -13.52 -8.37 1.12
CA ALA A 85 -13.99 -7.00 1.27
C ALA A 85 -13.18 -6.02 0.41
N LEU A 86 -13.87 -5.14 -0.31
CA LEU A 86 -13.26 -4.08 -1.11
C LEU A 86 -14.20 -2.88 -1.18
N HIS A 87 -13.64 -1.68 -1.22
CA HIS A 87 -14.44 -0.48 -1.43
C HIS A 87 -15.11 -0.48 -2.83
N PRO A 88 -16.41 -0.17 -2.95
CA PRO A 88 -17.14 -0.30 -4.21
C PRO A 88 -16.61 0.57 -5.36
N LYS A 89 -16.00 1.73 -5.05
CA LYS A 89 -15.33 2.61 -6.05
C LYS A 89 -14.15 1.93 -6.76
N ASP A 90 -13.57 0.87 -6.17
CA ASP A 90 -12.43 0.13 -6.72
C ASP A 90 -12.83 -1.17 -7.44
N LYS A 91 -14.13 -1.49 -7.51
CA LYS A 91 -14.65 -2.62 -8.31
C LYS A 91 -14.18 -2.61 -9.78
N PRO A 92 -14.07 -1.47 -10.48
CA PRO A 92 -13.50 -1.46 -11.83
C PRO A 92 -12.04 -1.94 -11.87
N LEU A 93 -11.21 -1.52 -10.91
CA LEU A 93 -9.80 -1.93 -10.80
C LEU A 93 -9.69 -3.42 -10.45
N TRP A 94 -10.53 -3.90 -9.53
CA TRP A 94 -10.63 -5.32 -9.18
C TRP A 94 -10.79 -6.20 -10.44
N ARG A 95 -11.64 -5.79 -11.38
CA ARG A 95 -11.91 -6.54 -12.62
C ARG A 95 -10.74 -6.60 -13.58
N GLU A 96 -9.70 -5.78 -13.40
CA GLU A 96 -8.47 -5.87 -14.18
C GLU A 96 -7.71 -7.17 -13.84
N THR A 97 -7.77 -7.58 -12.57
CA THR A 97 -7.16 -8.82 -12.07
C THR A 97 -8.17 -9.97 -12.11
N TRP A 98 -9.36 -9.76 -11.57
CA TRP A 98 -10.39 -10.75 -11.33
C TRP A 98 -11.62 -10.54 -12.21
N ARG A 99 -11.52 -10.96 -13.48
CA ARG A 99 -12.52 -10.65 -14.53
C ARG A 99 -13.90 -11.26 -14.33
N GLU A 100 -13.99 -12.37 -13.61
CA GLU A 100 -15.23 -13.17 -13.49
C GLU A 100 -15.80 -13.19 -12.07
N THR A 101 -15.07 -12.70 -11.07
CA THR A 101 -15.51 -12.66 -9.68
C THR A 101 -15.73 -11.21 -9.21
N TRP A 102 -16.36 -11.07 -8.06
CA TRP A 102 -16.59 -9.80 -7.37
C TRP A 102 -16.29 -9.98 -5.88
N PRO A 103 -15.89 -8.91 -5.18
CA PRO A 103 -15.82 -8.93 -3.72
C PRO A 103 -17.21 -9.18 -3.13
N ASP A 104 -17.26 -9.87 -2.00
CA ASP A 104 -18.48 -10.23 -1.28
C ASP A 104 -19.04 -9.06 -0.48
N ILE A 105 -18.16 -8.22 0.06
CA ILE A 105 -18.50 -7.08 0.92
C ILE A 105 -18.10 -5.77 0.25
N ASP A 106 -19.08 -4.89 0.09
CA ASP A 106 -18.85 -3.48 -0.25
C ASP A 106 -18.43 -2.77 1.03
N MET A 107 -17.13 -2.52 1.16
CA MET A 107 -16.55 -1.86 2.32
C MET A 107 -16.76 -0.34 2.20
N GLU A 108 -17.59 0.21 3.08
CA GLU A 108 -17.88 1.64 3.18
C GLU A 108 -17.07 2.27 4.32
N ASP A 109 -16.99 3.61 4.33
CA ASP A 109 -16.41 4.38 5.44
C ASP A 109 -17.11 4.03 6.76
N ASP A 110 -16.36 4.13 7.87
CA ASP A 110 -16.82 3.75 9.22
C ASP A 110 -17.23 2.26 9.37
N GLY A 111 -16.91 1.42 8.39
CA GLY A 111 -17.02 -0.03 8.50
C GLY A 111 -16.10 -0.58 9.59
N ILE A 112 -16.47 -1.71 10.19
CA ILE A 112 -15.70 -2.35 11.27
C ILE A 112 -15.57 -3.84 10.99
N PHE A 113 -14.34 -4.36 11.05
CA PHE A 113 -14.06 -5.80 11.03
C PHE A 113 -13.46 -6.24 12.36
N GLY A 114 -14.03 -7.28 12.96
CA GLY A 114 -13.54 -7.84 14.22
C GLY A 114 -12.73 -9.12 14.00
N VAL A 115 -11.68 -9.31 14.79
CA VAL A 115 -10.88 -10.54 14.84
C VAL A 115 -10.17 -10.63 16.19
N ALA A 116 -10.17 -11.79 16.84
CA ALA A 116 -9.40 -12.03 18.06
C ALA A 116 -9.53 -10.93 19.15
N ASP A 117 -10.76 -10.50 19.42
CA ASP A 117 -11.14 -9.42 20.36
C ASP A 117 -10.61 -8.00 20.03
N VAL A 118 -10.07 -7.79 18.83
CA VAL A 118 -9.71 -6.45 18.31
C VAL A 118 -10.59 -6.04 17.14
N GLN A 119 -10.59 -4.74 16.82
CA GLN A 119 -11.37 -4.15 15.74
C GLN A 119 -10.46 -3.41 14.75
N LEU A 120 -10.81 -3.52 13.47
CA LEU A 120 -10.25 -2.77 12.36
C LEU A 120 -11.30 -1.77 11.88
N ASP A 121 -11.07 -0.49 12.14
CA ASP A 121 -11.92 0.61 11.69
C ASP A 121 -11.52 1.03 10.28
N VAL A 122 -12.49 1.05 9.37
CA VAL A 122 -12.29 1.47 7.97
C VAL A 122 -12.29 2.99 7.88
N MET A 123 -11.26 3.54 7.25
CA MET A 123 -11.15 4.94 6.91
C MET A 123 -10.97 5.10 5.40
N GLU A 124 -11.88 5.79 4.73
CA GLU A 124 -11.67 6.19 3.33
C GLU A 124 -10.42 7.05 3.19
N THR A 125 -9.46 6.61 2.37
CA THR A 125 -8.24 7.34 2.03
C THR A 125 -8.00 7.32 0.51
N PRO A 126 -8.90 7.95 -0.28
CA PRO A 126 -8.77 8.00 -1.72
C PRO A 126 -7.55 8.83 -2.16
N GLY A 127 -7.08 8.59 -3.38
CA GLY A 127 -6.03 9.39 -4.01
C GLY A 127 -5.15 8.59 -4.97
N VAL A 128 -4.65 7.44 -4.52
CA VAL A 128 -3.96 6.47 -5.41
C VAL A 128 -4.98 5.69 -6.23
N SER A 129 -6.03 5.20 -5.57
CA SER A 129 -7.23 4.67 -6.20
C SER A 129 -8.47 5.45 -5.74
N PRO A 130 -9.57 5.45 -6.51
CA PRO A 130 -10.81 6.12 -6.13
C PRO A 130 -11.45 5.61 -4.83
N GLY A 131 -11.27 4.33 -4.52
CA GLY A 131 -11.79 3.63 -3.35
C GLY A 131 -10.71 3.20 -2.36
N GLY A 132 -9.54 3.83 -2.37
CA GLY A 132 -8.49 3.50 -1.40
C GLY A 132 -8.98 3.67 0.04
N VAL A 133 -8.66 2.71 0.91
CA VAL A 133 -8.96 2.78 2.34
C VAL A 133 -7.72 2.51 3.19
N SER A 134 -7.79 2.93 4.44
CA SER A 134 -6.87 2.54 5.50
C SER A 134 -7.65 1.85 6.62
N LEU A 135 -7.03 0.91 7.32
CA LEU A 135 -7.65 0.15 8.42
C LEU A 135 -6.92 0.48 9.71
N TYR A 136 -7.59 1.10 10.67
CA TYR A 136 -7.02 1.46 11.96
C TYR A 136 -7.37 0.44 13.04
N CYS A 137 -6.39 0.05 13.85
CA CYS A 137 -6.57 -0.80 15.00
C CYS A 137 -5.98 -0.12 16.23
N GLU A 138 -6.82 0.58 17.00
CA GLU A 138 -6.39 1.27 18.22
C GLU A 138 -5.74 0.31 19.23
N ALA A 139 -6.33 -0.87 19.43
CA ALA A 139 -5.86 -1.87 20.37
C ALA A 139 -4.44 -2.38 20.07
N LEU A 140 -4.03 -2.35 18.80
CA LEU A 140 -2.70 -2.78 18.35
C LEU A 140 -1.77 -1.60 18.02
N GLY A 141 -2.25 -0.36 18.16
CA GLY A 141 -1.49 0.86 17.86
C GLY A 141 -0.99 0.91 16.42
N ALA A 142 -1.81 0.47 15.45
CA ALA A 142 -1.40 0.34 14.06
C ALA A 142 -2.48 0.77 13.08
N VAL A 143 -2.05 1.28 11.92
CA VAL A 143 -2.89 1.57 10.76
C VAL A 143 -2.31 0.92 9.51
N PHE A 144 -3.13 0.15 8.81
CA PHE A 144 -2.79 -0.45 7.51
C PHE A 144 -3.22 0.51 6.41
N THR A 145 -2.26 1.15 5.74
CA THR A 145 -2.54 2.31 4.88
C THR A 145 -2.63 1.98 3.39
N GLY A 146 -2.43 0.71 3.02
CA GLY A 146 -2.29 0.33 1.61
C GLY A 146 -1.20 1.17 0.94
N LYS A 147 -1.56 1.88 -0.14
CA LYS A 147 -0.69 2.88 -0.80
C LYS A 147 -0.98 4.33 -0.39
N ALA A 148 -1.90 4.60 0.53
CA ALA A 148 -2.25 5.98 0.89
C ALA A 148 -1.04 6.72 1.49
N LEU A 149 -0.35 6.10 2.43
CA LEU A 149 0.83 6.64 3.12
C LEU A 149 1.84 5.52 3.36
N GLN A 150 3.10 5.76 3.01
CA GLN A 150 4.19 4.78 3.07
C GLN A 150 5.43 5.41 3.71
N ALA A 151 6.47 4.62 3.97
CA ALA A 151 7.72 5.12 4.55
C ALA A 151 8.39 6.24 3.73
N ASP A 152 8.18 6.25 2.42
CA ASP A 152 8.68 7.27 1.49
C ASP A 152 7.69 8.41 1.23
N GLY A 153 6.56 8.45 1.95
CA GLY A 153 5.53 9.47 1.85
C GLY A 153 4.27 8.97 1.12
N PRO A 154 3.53 9.86 0.43
CA PRO A 154 2.34 9.47 -0.32
C PRO A 154 2.67 8.42 -1.40
N GLY A 155 1.85 7.39 -1.53
CA GLY A 155 2.07 6.36 -2.55
C GLY A 155 1.84 6.83 -3.98
N LYS A 156 2.48 6.12 -4.90
CA LYS A 156 2.51 6.38 -6.34
C LYS A 156 1.92 5.21 -7.12
N LEU A 157 1.42 5.49 -8.32
CA LEU A 157 1.07 4.48 -9.31
C LEU A 157 1.91 4.74 -10.58
N GLY A 158 2.75 3.78 -10.97
CA GLY A 158 3.66 3.95 -12.12
C GLY A 158 4.66 5.09 -11.94
N GLY A 159 5.02 5.44 -10.70
CA GLY A 159 5.94 6.55 -10.41
C GLY A 159 5.27 7.94 -10.34
N GLU A 160 3.98 8.03 -10.63
CA GLU A 160 3.21 9.28 -10.60
C GLU A 160 2.21 9.32 -9.44
N TYR A 161 1.68 10.51 -9.14
CA TYR A 161 0.60 10.70 -8.18
C TYR A 161 -0.73 10.95 -8.91
N PRO A 162 -1.64 9.96 -8.99
CA PRO A 162 -2.87 10.09 -9.78
C PRO A 162 -3.78 11.24 -9.32
N ALA A 163 -4.00 11.38 -8.01
CA ALA A 163 -4.79 12.44 -7.42
C ALA A 163 -4.16 12.93 -6.11
N LEU A 164 -2.96 13.53 -6.20
CA LEU A 164 -2.16 13.94 -5.04
C LEU A 164 -2.94 14.85 -4.06
N ALA A 165 -3.74 15.79 -4.56
CA ALA A 165 -4.51 16.69 -3.71
C ALA A 165 -5.52 15.96 -2.82
N ASP A 166 -6.22 14.96 -3.39
CA ASP A 166 -7.18 14.13 -2.65
C ASP A 166 -6.45 13.23 -1.65
N GLN A 167 -5.29 12.69 -2.05
CA GLN A 167 -4.44 11.89 -1.19
C GLN A 167 -3.92 12.69 0.02
N LEU A 168 -3.38 13.89 -0.20
CA LEU A 168 -2.90 14.76 0.88
C LEU A 168 -4.04 15.20 1.80
N THR A 169 -5.24 15.43 1.25
CA THR A 169 -6.44 15.72 2.05
C THR A 169 -6.78 14.54 2.96
N SER A 170 -6.72 13.31 2.44
CA SER A 170 -6.97 12.09 3.22
C SER A 170 -5.90 11.85 4.29
N ILE A 171 -4.62 12.01 3.93
CA ILE A 171 -3.50 11.86 4.86
C ILE A 171 -3.63 12.86 6.01
N GLY A 172 -3.74 14.16 5.72
CA GLY A 172 -3.79 15.20 6.75
C GLY A 172 -5.09 15.18 7.57
N GLY A 173 -6.22 14.90 6.92
CA GLY A 173 -7.54 14.94 7.57
C GLY A 173 -7.91 13.68 8.35
N ARG A 174 -7.23 12.56 8.11
CA ARG A 174 -7.52 11.27 8.77
C ARG A 174 -6.29 10.66 9.40
N LEU A 175 -5.27 10.32 8.62
CA LEU A 175 -4.11 9.57 9.11
C LEU A 175 -3.27 10.36 10.13
N PHE A 176 -2.98 11.62 9.85
CA PHE A 176 -2.24 12.50 10.77
C PHE A 176 -3.09 13.04 11.93
N THR A 177 -4.34 12.56 12.08
CA THR A 177 -5.14 12.78 13.29
C THR A 177 -4.95 11.66 14.33
N LEU A 178 -4.32 10.55 13.93
CA LEU A 178 -4.04 9.41 14.79
C LEU A 178 -2.90 9.72 15.77
N PRO A 179 -2.77 8.96 16.88
CA PRO A 179 -1.63 9.10 17.79
C PRO A 179 -0.29 8.97 17.07
N GLY A 180 0.68 9.82 17.42
CA GLY A 180 1.97 9.85 16.73
C GLY A 180 2.79 8.55 16.82
N ASP A 181 2.55 7.72 17.84
CA ASP A 181 3.15 6.40 18.00
C ASP A 181 2.43 5.29 17.22
N THR A 182 1.34 5.62 16.50
CA THR A 182 0.65 4.66 15.63
C THR A 182 1.57 4.20 14.52
N ARG A 183 1.76 2.89 14.41
CA ARG A 183 2.55 2.23 13.38
C ARG A 183 1.83 2.31 12.04
N VAL A 184 2.53 2.73 10.99
CA VAL A 184 2.06 2.77 9.60
C VAL A 184 2.53 1.52 8.88
N LEU A 185 1.57 0.68 8.52
CA LEU A 185 1.77 -0.64 7.92
C LEU A 185 1.30 -0.60 6.46
N ALA A 186 2.18 -0.10 5.60
CA ALA A 186 1.89 0.12 4.18
C ALA A 186 1.97 -1.16 3.33
N ALA A 187 1.41 -1.10 2.12
CA ALA A 187 1.50 -2.16 1.11
C ALA A 187 2.93 -2.32 0.54
N HIS A 188 3.81 -1.34 0.71
CA HIS A 188 5.21 -1.40 0.32
C HIS A 188 6.11 -0.73 1.35
N GLY A 189 7.37 -1.14 1.32
CA GLY A 189 8.42 -0.54 2.14
C GLY A 189 8.36 -0.95 3.61
N ASP A 190 9.16 -0.25 4.41
CA ASP A 190 9.31 -0.51 5.83
C ASP A 190 8.19 0.11 6.66
N GLU A 191 8.04 -0.42 7.87
CA GLU A 191 7.19 0.17 8.89
C GLU A 191 7.81 1.46 9.43
N VAL A 192 6.97 2.48 9.62
CA VAL A 192 7.28 3.75 10.26
C VAL A 192 6.14 4.13 11.22
N THR A 193 6.18 5.29 11.86
CA THR A 193 5.07 5.80 12.66
C THR A 193 4.45 7.05 12.04
N ILE A 194 3.23 7.39 12.48
CA ILE A 194 2.58 8.66 12.12
C ILE A 194 3.48 9.84 12.48
N GLY A 195 4.11 9.82 13.66
CA GLY A 195 5.02 10.88 14.13
C GLY A 195 6.32 10.99 13.34
N ASP A 196 6.77 9.93 12.65
CA ASP A 196 7.91 9.99 11.74
C ASP A 196 7.56 10.74 10.44
N LEU A 197 6.31 10.59 9.97
CA LEU A 197 5.88 11.09 8.66
C LEU A 197 5.19 12.46 8.71
N GLU A 198 4.42 12.75 9.76
CA GLU A 198 3.68 14.00 9.92
C GLU A 198 4.54 15.27 9.75
N PRO A 199 5.79 15.35 10.27
CA PRO A 199 6.64 16.53 10.09
C PRO A 199 6.96 16.87 8.62
N HIS A 200 6.81 15.92 7.70
CA HIS A 200 7.06 16.12 6.27
C HIS A 200 5.83 16.64 5.50
N PHE A 201 4.66 16.73 6.14
CA PHE A 201 3.40 17.06 5.48
C PHE A 201 3.42 18.44 4.82
N ASP A 202 3.95 19.46 5.51
CA ASP A 202 4.03 20.82 4.99
C ASP A 202 4.88 20.89 3.71
N ASP A 203 5.97 20.11 3.65
CA ASP A 203 6.82 20.04 2.47
C ASP A 203 6.04 19.45 1.28
N TRP A 204 5.28 18.38 1.51
CA TRP A 204 4.47 17.73 0.47
C TRP A 204 3.40 18.67 -0.09
N VAL A 205 2.69 19.39 0.79
CA VAL A 205 1.67 20.38 0.41
C VAL A 205 2.30 21.56 -0.34
N SER A 206 3.53 21.95 0.00
CA SER A 206 4.27 23.02 -0.67
C SER A 206 4.82 22.64 -2.06
N GLY A 207 4.64 21.37 -2.47
CA GLY A 207 5.01 20.84 -3.77
C GLY A 207 6.39 20.20 -3.86
N SER A 208 7.01 19.80 -2.73
CA SER A 208 8.30 19.08 -2.77
C SER A 208 8.23 17.79 -3.60
N LEU A 209 7.06 17.13 -3.64
CA LEU A 209 6.84 15.87 -4.33
C LEU A 209 6.75 15.98 -5.86
N THR A 210 6.46 17.17 -6.38
CA THR A 210 6.23 17.41 -7.82
C THR A 210 7.21 18.40 -8.43
N ARG A 211 8.14 18.92 -7.63
CA ARG A 211 9.30 19.64 -8.14
C ARG A 211 10.14 18.64 -8.92
N VAL A 212 10.11 18.77 -10.24
CA VAL A 212 11.19 18.26 -11.09
C VAL A 212 12.38 19.12 -10.70
N ASP A 213 13.34 18.56 -9.98
CA ASP A 213 14.63 19.20 -9.82
C ASP A 213 15.20 19.39 -11.23
N THR A 214 15.08 20.61 -11.77
CA THR A 214 15.87 21.05 -12.92
C THR A 214 17.37 21.14 -12.58
N GLU A 215 17.72 20.83 -11.33
CA GLU A 215 19.05 20.66 -10.81
C GLU A 215 19.28 19.19 -10.43
N ALA A 216 19.21 18.29 -11.41
CA ALA A 216 20.20 17.22 -11.41
C ALA A 216 21.56 17.94 -11.49
N GLU A 217 22.17 18.18 -10.33
CA GLU A 217 23.53 18.62 -10.19
C GLU A 217 24.38 17.73 -11.09
N SER A 218 24.73 18.24 -12.27
CA SER A 218 25.90 17.74 -12.98
C SER A 218 27.04 17.88 -11.98
N ASP A 219 27.53 16.73 -11.53
CA ASP A 219 28.74 16.60 -10.72
C ASP A 219 29.69 17.74 -11.06
N GLY A 220 30.03 18.53 -10.04
CA GLY A 220 31.08 19.52 -10.14
C GLY A 220 32.32 18.89 -10.80
N PRO A 221 33.11 19.68 -11.54
CA PRO A 221 34.24 19.14 -12.30
C PRO A 221 35.12 18.29 -11.38
N LEU A 222 35.41 17.06 -11.83
CA LEU A 222 36.52 16.26 -11.30
C LEU A 222 37.74 17.17 -11.15
N THR A 223 38.48 17.01 -10.06
CA THR A 223 39.69 17.78 -9.72
C THR A 223 40.84 17.62 -10.73
N ASP A 224 40.60 17.03 -11.90
CA ASP A 224 41.55 16.87 -12.99
C ASP A 224 41.24 17.71 -14.25
N GLY A 225 40.14 18.49 -14.26
CA GLY A 225 39.92 19.53 -15.26
C GLY A 225 39.48 19.05 -16.66
N THR A 226 38.92 17.85 -16.79
CA THR A 226 38.41 17.38 -18.09
C THR A 226 36.91 17.62 -18.22
N ARG A 227 36.50 18.55 -19.10
CA ARG A 227 35.08 18.70 -19.50
C ARG A 227 34.68 17.53 -20.40
N ILE A 228 33.50 16.94 -20.19
CA ILE A 228 32.83 16.17 -21.24
C ILE A 228 32.33 17.17 -22.28
N SER A 229 33.13 17.36 -23.34
CA SER A 229 32.78 18.18 -24.47
C SER A 229 31.68 17.51 -25.29
N GLY A 230 30.51 18.15 -25.35
CA GLY A 230 29.55 17.90 -26.41
C GLY A 230 30.12 18.28 -27.79
N ILE A 231 29.79 17.43 -28.76
CA ILE A 231 29.69 17.65 -30.22
C ILE A 231 30.97 17.45 -31.06
N LYS A 232 30.91 16.49 -32.02
CA LYS A 232 30.86 16.66 -33.51
C LYS A 232 30.84 15.28 -34.21
N LEU A 233 29.81 14.98 -35.03
CA LEU A 233 29.69 15.12 -36.51
C LEU A 233 30.56 14.16 -37.35
N GLY A 234 29.88 13.27 -38.13
CA GLY A 234 30.30 12.59 -39.40
C GLY A 234 31.49 11.61 -39.31
N ASP A 235 31.59 10.51 -40.07
CA ASP A 235 30.95 10.05 -41.32
C ASP A 235 30.98 8.51 -41.39
N ASP A 236 29.89 7.90 -41.86
CA ASP A 236 29.83 6.97 -43.01
C ASP A 236 28.36 6.77 -43.44
#